data_AF-A0A101HG13-F1
#
_entry.id   AF-A0A101HG13-F1
#
_cell.length_a   1.000
_cell.length_b   1.000
_cell.length_c   1.000
_cell.angle_alpha   90.00
_cell.angle_beta   90.00
_cell.angle_gamma   90.00
#
_symmetry.space_group_name_H-M   'P 1'
#
loop_
_entity.id
_entity.type
_entity.pdbx_description
1 polymer ?
#
loop_
_entity_poly.entity_id
_entity_poly.type
_entity_poly.pdbx_seq_one_letter_code
_entity_poly.pdbx_strand_id
1 'polypeptide(L)' 'MIVFDIITIFPNIVEEYINTGIVKNALKKNLVQINVHNLRDWAED' A
#
# COMPACT_ATOMS: atom_id res chain seq x y z
N MET A 1 -14.57 -2.02 -6.89
CA MET A 1 -13.42 -2.03 -5.96
C MET A 1 -12.31 -1.26 -6.64
N ILE A 2 -11.84 -0.17 -6.04
CA ILE A 2 -10.81 0.70 -6.63
C ILE A 2 -9.45 0.16 -6.20
N VAL A 3 -8.51 0.04 -7.14
CA VAL A 3 -7.15 -0.44 -6.86
C VAL A 3 -6.20 0.76 -6.84
N PHE A 4 -5.35 0.81 -5.82
CA PHE A 4 -4.27 1.78 -5.70
C PHE A 4 -2.93 1.04 -5.65
N ASP A 5 -2.02 1.41 -6.52
CA ASP A 5 -0.65 0.93 -6.52
C ASP A 5 0.28 2.06 -6.06
N ILE A 6 1.05 1.79 -5.01
CA ILE A 6 1.98 2.75 -4.43
C ILE A 6 3.39 2.26 -4.66
N ILE A 7 4.16 3.00 -5.45
CA ILE A 7 5.59 2.75 -5.65
C ILE A 7 6.37 3.65 -4.69
N THR A 8 7.20 3.06 -3.85
CA THR A 8 8.01 3.76 -2.86
C THR A 8 9.31 3.01 -2.59
N ILE A 9 10.33 3.68 -2.06
CA ILE A 9 11.55 3.02 -1.55
C ILE A 9 11.48 2.72 -0.04
N PHE A 10 10.34 3.05 0.59
CA PHE A 10 10.05 2.89 2.02
C PHE A 10 8.67 2.23 2.25
N PRO A 11 8.48 0.95 1.88
CA PRO A 11 7.18 0.27 1.95
C PRO A 11 6.60 0.24 3.38
N ASN A 12 7.42 -0.03 4.40
CA ASN A 12 6.99 -0.19 5.78
C ASN A 12 6.25 1.04 6.34
N ILE A 13 6.71 2.25 5.98
CA ILE A 13 6.06 3.51 6.42
C ILE A 13 4.63 3.56 5.87
N VAL A 14 4.46 3.22 4.60
CA VAL A 14 3.16 3.24 3.92
C VAL A 14 2.22 2.20 4.52
N GLU A 15 2.71 0.99 4.79
CA GLU A 15 1.92 -0.08 5.40
C GLU A 15 1.40 0.29 6.81
N GLU A 16 2.19 0.99 7.62
CA GLU A 16 1.75 1.47 8.93
C GLU A 16 0.53 2.41 8.79
N TYR A 17 0.57 3.36 7.85
CA TYR A 17 -0.55 4.27 7.63
C TYR A 17 -1.80 3.57 7.06
N ILE A 18 -1.61 2.65 6.12
CA ILE A 18 -2.71 1.89 5.50
C ILE A 18 -3.50 1.10 6.55
N ASN A 19 -2.83 0.58 7.56
CA ASN A 19 -3.42 -0.28 8.59
C ASN A 19 -4.11 0.47 9.74
N THR A 20 -4.35 1.77 9.58
CA THR A 20 -4.98 2.64 10.59
C THR A 20 -6.20 3.40 10.05
N GLY A 21 -7.04 3.89 10.96
CA GLY A 21 -8.12 4.83 10.67
C GLY A 21 -9.10 4.43 9.55
N ILE A 22 -9.42 5.40 8.69
CA ILE A 22 -10.43 5.28 7.63
C ILE A 22 -9.99 4.32 6.51
N VAL A 23 -8.69 4.27 6.22
CA VAL A 23 -8.12 3.42 5.17
C VAL A 23 -8.28 1.95 5.55
N LYS A 24 -7.95 1.59 6.80
CA LYS A 24 -8.19 0.24 7.34
C LYS A 24 -9.65 -0.18 7.21
N ASN A 25 -10.59 0.72 7.49
CA ASN A 25 -12.01 0.42 7.38
C ASN A 25 -12.45 0.19 5.92
N ALA A 26 -11.89 0.96 4.99
CA ALA A 26 -12.15 0.78 3.56
C ALA A 26 -11.63 -0.57 3.04
N LEU A 27 -10.43 -0.99 3.49
CA LEU A 27 -9.86 -2.32 3.22
C LEU A 27 -10.75 -3.43 3.79
N LYS A 28 -11.16 -3.34 5.06
CA LYS A 28 -12.04 -4.33 5.70
C LYS A 28 -13.39 -4.48 5.00
N LYS A 29 -13.88 -3.41 4.39
CA LYS A 29 -15.14 -3.39 3.61
C LYS A 29 -14.94 -3.76 2.14
N ASN A 30 -13.73 -4.15 1.72
CA ASN A 30 -13.37 -4.46 0.33
C ASN A 30 -13.75 -3.33 -0.66
N LEU A 31 -13.73 -2.08 -0.20
CA LEU A 31 -14.02 -0.91 -1.05
C LEU A 31 -12.82 -0.55 -1.92
N VAL A 32 -11.63 -0.75 -1.37
CA VAL A 32 -10.34 -0.48 -1.99
C VAL A 32 -9.40 -1.67 -1.82
N GLN A 33 -8.48 -1.82 -2.76
CA GLN A 33 -7.30 -2.67 -2.65
C GLN A 33 -6.08 -1.78 -2.76
N ILE A 34 -5.07 -1.98 -1.92
CA ILE A 34 -3.83 -1.21 -1.94
C ILE A 34 -2.66 -2.18 -2.06
N ASN A 35 -1.86 -2.02 -3.10
CA ASN A 35 -0.62 -2.77 -3.30
C ASN A 35 0.55 -1.81 -3.08
N VAL A 36 1.52 -2.21 -2.27
CA VAL A 36 2.75 -1.43 -2.02
C VAL A 36 3.91 -2.14 -2.71
N HIS A 37 4.62 -1.37 -3.53
CA HIS A 37 5.72 -1.83 -4.38
C HIS A 37 7.00 -1.15 -3.91
N ASN A 38 7.97 -1.93 -3.44
CA ASN A 38 9.29 -1.40 -3.09
C ASN A 38 10.13 -1.22 -4.36
N LEU A 39 10.37 0.01 -4.80
CA LEU A 39 11.07 0.29 -6.06
C LEU A 39 12.44 -0.40 -6.16
N ARG A 40 13.12 -0.66 -5.02
CA ARG A 40 14.40 -1.39 -4.99
C ARG A 40 14.30 -2.84 -5.45
N ASP A 41 13.13 -3.46 -5.41
CA ASP A 41 12.95 -4.84 -5.85
C ASP A 41 13.15 -4.98 -7.37
N TRP A 42 13.21 -3.87 -8.10
CA TRP A 42 13.50 -3.79 -9.54
C TRP A 42 14.89 -3.23 -9.86
N ALA A 43 15.74 -3.01 -8.87
CA ALA A 43 17.14 -2.67 -9.09
C ALA A 43 17.96 -3.94 -9.35
N GLU A 44 18.89 -3.86 -10.30
CA GLU A 44 19.80 -4.97 -10.64
C GLU A 44 21.18 -4.81 -9.95
N ASP A 45 21.39 -3.69 -9.24
CA ASP A 45 22.64 -3.27 -8.60
C ASP A 45 22.49 -2.83 -7.13
#